data_AF-A0A2S4PVP6-F1
#
_entry.id   AF-A0A2S4PVP6-F1
#
_cell.length_a   1.000
_cell.length_b   1.000
_cell.length_c   1.000
_cell.angle_alpha   90.00
_cell.angle_beta   90.00
_cell.angle_gamma   90.00
#
_symmetry.space_group_name_H-M   'P 1'
#
loop_
_entity.id
_entity.type
_entity.pdbx_description
1 polymer ?
#
loop_
_entity_poly.entity_id
_entity_poly.type
_entity_poly.pdbx_seq_one_letter_code
_entity_poly.pdbx_strand_id
1 'polypeptide(L)'
;MPLVDLFISWILLFHVVSAYTVLDRRELKESGYECGGQFFNDKTVNNALKAALSEEGRGKTLPYSGPLYTSEMDYILCPILPMGTILAPSESFWQRSIYRMVIDKDGKIVDLIVWLANRQFAKCWRVDTQRSEASIYNVEGGNGYECGSEFIADSTLTERLVIARENLDENNDYPSQRRENLYREDLGYKIWPVYDETLPHHRLRRTRKAQTSDTYFMVIDSTGQLRDIIAKTMANNYIRCMRARKPSFIEKLLPTLDQTPTTGYLCKSEYYDDSYLQIERKKVMSQATKNPEIPLRHYNGAPFRSPCILWPLKKDMQSFAAPGEDKHLLALALDFSVMYVVIGNGPNLIPCQKVLITGGNNPNIYQMKSDTIFRKEPEPSPKNARKRKSST
;
A
#
# COMPACT_ATOMS: atom_id res chain seq x y z
N MET A 1 47.83 37.45 11.60
CA MET A 1 47.16 37.00 10.36
C MET A 1 46.96 35.48 10.21
N PRO A 2 47.05 34.58 11.23
CA PRO A 2 46.78 33.14 11.00
C PRO A 2 45.33 32.69 11.26
N LEU A 3 44.47 33.56 11.83
CA LEU A 3 43.13 33.17 12.28
C LEU A 3 42.08 33.14 11.16
N VAL A 4 42.29 33.92 10.10
CA VAL A 4 41.37 34.01 8.95
C VAL A 4 41.52 32.78 8.04
N ASP A 5 42.74 32.30 7.85
CA ASP A 5 43.01 31.12 7.00
C ASP A 5 42.43 29.84 7.61
N LEU A 6 42.37 29.75 8.94
CA LEU A 6 41.82 28.60 9.66
C LEU A 6 40.28 28.52 9.52
N PHE A 7 39.60 29.67 9.51
CA PHE A 7 38.16 29.75 9.28
C PHE A 7 37.79 29.42 7.82
N ILE A 8 38.55 29.91 6.84
CA ILE A 8 38.32 29.61 5.42
C ILE A 8 38.56 28.12 5.14
N SER A 9 39.62 27.54 5.72
CA SER A 9 39.90 26.11 5.61
C SER A 9 38.78 25.25 6.19
N TRP A 10 38.20 25.64 7.35
CA TRP A 10 37.12 24.88 7.98
C TRP A 10 35.79 24.97 7.21
N ILE A 11 35.46 26.14 6.65
CA ILE A 11 34.27 26.32 5.79
C ILE A 11 34.41 25.52 4.50
N LEU A 12 35.60 25.52 3.88
CA LEU A 12 35.87 24.71 2.70
C LEU A 12 35.82 23.21 3.02
N LEU A 13 36.33 22.77 4.17
CA LEU A 13 36.22 21.36 4.58
C LEU A 13 34.75 20.96 4.84
N PHE A 14 33.96 21.84 5.46
CA PHE A 14 32.53 21.59 5.68
C PHE A 14 31.75 21.52 4.37
N HIS A 15 32.05 22.38 3.40
CA HIS A 15 31.43 22.31 2.07
C HIS A 15 31.85 21.07 1.29
N VAL A 16 33.11 20.64 1.42
CA VAL A 16 33.59 19.42 0.77
C VAL A 16 32.94 18.18 1.40
N VAL A 17 32.90 18.07 2.73
CA VAL A 17 32.25 16.94 3.42
C VAL A 17 30.73 16.93 3.19
N SER A 18 30.08 18.09 3.13
CA SER A 18 28.64 18.19 2.83
C SER A 18 28.33 17.87 1.37
N ALA A 19 29.19 18.25 0.41
CA ALA A 19 29.02 17.92 -1.00
C ALA A 19 29.27 16.43 -1.30
N TYR A 20 30.16 15.75 -0.55
CA TYR A 20 30.38 14.31 -0.67
C TYR A 20 29.21 13.45 -0.20
N THR A 21 28.27 13.98 0.57
CA THR A 21 27.04 13.23 0.93
C THR A 21 25.97 13.24 -0.18
N VAL A 22 26.12 14.09 -1.19
CA VAL A 22 25.18 14.21 -2.32
C VAL A 22 25.84 13.83 -3.66
N LEU A 23 27.16 13.58 -3.66
CA LEU A 23 27.90 13.13 -4.82
C LEU A 23 27.46 11.72 -5.25
N ASP A 24 26.68 11.71 -6.33
CA ASP A 24 26.36 10.63 -7.25
C ASP A 24 26.00 9.28 -6.62
N ARG A 25 24.77 9.18 -6.13
CA ARG A 25 24.08 7.91 -5.83
C ARG A 25 24.15 6.89 -6.98
N ARG A 26 24.47 7.32 -8.21
CA ARG A 26 24.67 6.47 -9.41
C ARG A 26 25.98 5.67 -9.38
N GLU A 27 26.88 5.92 -8.42
CA GLU A 27 28.08 5.10 -8.21
C GLU A 27 28.06 4.28 -6.92
N LEU A 28 26.88 4.06 -6.32
CA LEU A 28 26.77 3.03 -5.28
C LEU A 28 27.08 1.67 -5.90
N LYS A 29 28.34 1.23 -5.74
CA LYS A 29 28.80 -0.15 -6.01
C LYS A 29 28.18 -1.17 -5.04
N GLU A 30 27.16 -0.75 -4.28
CA GLU A 30 26.51 -1.54 -3.26
C GLU A 30 25.06 -1.81 -3.65
N SER A 31 24.63 -3.06 -3.49
CA SER A 31 23.22 -3.43 -3.65
C SER A 31 22.43 -3.11 -2.39
N GLY A 32 21.17 -2.74 -2.55
CA GLY A 32 20.33 -2.28 -1.44
C GLY A 32 18.96 -1.76 -1.87
N TYR A 33 18.37 -0.92 -1.01
CA TYR A 33 17.04 -0.33 -1.22
C TYR A 33 17.08 1.18 -1.06
N GLU A 34 16.52 1.89 -2.05
CA GLU A 34 16.35 3.33 -2.06
C GLU A 34 14.93 3.70 -1.64
N CYS A 35 14.79 4.30 -0.46
CA CYS A 35 13.52 4.60 0.21
C CYS A 35 13.21 6.11 0.27
N GLY A 36 13.73 6.89 -0.67
CA GLY A 36 13.38 8.31 -0.80
C GLY A 36 14.09 9.16 0.23
N GLY A 37 15.38 9.36 -0.04
CA GLY A 37 16.30 10.10 0.83
C GLY A 37 17.11 9.21 1.76
N GLN A 38 16.76 7.92 1.87
CA GLN A 38 17.52 6.93 2.64
C GLN A 38 17.86 5.71 1.78
N PHE A 39 19.13 5.29 1.84
CA PHE A 39 19.58 4.04 1.24
C PHE A 39 19.85 3.00 2.34
N PHE A 40 19.39 1.76 2.12
CA PHE A 40 19.62 0.61 3.00
C PHE A 40 20.36 -0.46 2.21
N ASN A 41 21.69 -0.54 2.40
CA ASN A 41 22.48 -1.60 1.75
C ASN A 41 22.13 -2.99 2.30
N ASP A 42 22.48 -4.02 1.54
CA ASP A 42 22.15 -5.42 1.88
C ASP A 42 22.69 -5.84 3.24
N LYS A 43 23.86 -5.34 3.63
CA LYS A 43 24.42 -5.62 4.95
C LYS A 43 23.52 -5.08 6.06
N THR A 44 23.03 -3.86 5.92
CA THR A 44 22.12 -3.22 6.88
C THR A 44 20.80 -3.98 6.96
N VAL A 45 20.21 -4.34 5.82
CA VAL A 45 18.96 -5.09 5.78
C VAL A 45 19.11 -6.48 6.41
N ASN A 46 20.19 -7.21 6.09
CA ASN A 46 20.46 -8.52 6.67
C ASN A 46 20.73 -8.46 8.18
N ASN A 47 21.40 -7.41 8.66
CA ASN A 47 21.58 -7.20 10.10
C ASN A 47 20.24 -6.92 10.81
N ALA A 48 19.39 -6.09 10.20
CA ALA A 48 18.04 -5.84 10.70
C ALA A 48 17.20 -7.13 10.71
N LEU A 49 17.32 -7.98 9.69
CA LEU A 49 16.64 -9.28 9.63
C LEU A 49 17.10 -10.21 10.76
N LYS A 50 18.41 -10.34 10.97
CA LYS A 50 18.96 -11.15 12.08
C LYS A 50 18.44 -10.67 13.44
N ALA A 51 18.40 -9.35 13.64
CA ALA A 51 17.85 -8.77 14.86
C ALA A 51 16.33 -9.02 15.00
N ALA A 52 15.57 -8.96 13.90
CA ALA A 52 14.12 -9.22 13.90
C ALA A 52 13.79 -10.68 14.24
N LEU A 53 14.62 -11.62 13.79
CA LEU A 53 14.41 -13.06 14.00
C LEU A 53 14.97 -13.60 15.32
N SER A 54 15.71 -12.79 16.09
CA SER A 54 16.18 -13.15 17.43
C SER A 54 15.02 -13.28 18.42
N GLU A 55 15.26 -13.92 19.57
CA GLU A 55 14.23 -14.06 20.62
C GLU A 55 13.72 -12.69 21.10
N GLU A 56 14.60 -11.70 21.24
CA GLU A 56 14.24 -10.32 21.60
C GLU A 56 13.53 -9.57 20.46
N GLY A 57 13.77 -9.98 19.22
CA GLY A 57 13.20 -9.39 18.01
C GLY A 57 11.79 -9.87 17.70
N ARG A 58 11.47 -11.14 17.99
CA ARG A 58 10.16 -11.73 17.69
C ARG A 58 8.99 -10.99 18.33
N GLY A 59 9.19 -10.49 19.55
CA GLY A 59 8.20 -9.63 20.24
C GLY A 59 8.03 -8.23 19.65
N LYS A 60 8.86 -7.87 18.68
CA LYS A 60 8.88 -6.58 17.97
C LYS A 60 8.63 -6.79 16.47
N THR A 61 7.73 -7.69 16.12
CA THR A 61 7.19 -7.83 14.77
C THR A 61 5.69 -7.56 14.78
N LEU A 62 5.14 -7.10 13.65
CA LEU A 62 3.69 -6.88 13.50
C LEU A 62 3.20 -7.58 12.25
N PRO A 63 2.00 -8.21 12.26
CA PRO A 63 1.43 -8.73 11.02
C PRO A 63 1.21 -7.57 10.04
N TYR A 64 1.55 -7.78 8.76
CA TYR A 64 1.25 -6.83 7.72
C TYR A 64 -0.26 -6.78 7.46
N SER A 65 -0.81 -5.57 7.40
CA SER A 65 -2.18 -5.33 6.98
C SER A 65 -2.18 -4.12 6.05
N GLY A 66 -2.44 -4.36 4.77
CA GLY A 66 -2.54 -3.28 3.80
C GLY A 66 -2.60 -3.77 2.35
N PRO A 67 -2.83 -2.84 1.41
CA PRO A 67 -3.08 -3.16 0.00
C PRO A 67 -1.86 -3.56 -0.85
N LEU A 68 -0.61 -3.32 -0.41
CA LEU A 68 0.60 -3.66 -1.20
C LEU A 68 0.82 -5.15 -1.43
N TYR A 69 0.29 -5.98 -0.55
CA TYR A 69 0.48 -7.43 -0.57
C TYR A 69 -0.86 -8.11 -0.36
N THR A 70 -1.04 -9.30 -0.94
CA THR A 70 -2.22 -10.11 -0.69
C THR A 70 -2.23 -10.58 0.76
N SER A 71 -3.39 -10.55 1.41
CA SER A 71 -3.56 -10.94 2.82
C SER A 71 -3.34 -12.43 3.08
N GLU A 72 -3.10 -13.22 2.05
CA GLU A 72 -2.88 -14.67 2.10
C GLU A 72 -1.45 -15.03 2.42
N MET A 73 -0.57 -14.08 2.24
CA MET A 73 0.80 -14.20 2.62
C MET A 73 0.90 -13.72 4.06
N ASP A 74 1.29 -14.61 4.97
CA ASP A 74 1.51 -14.34 6.39
C ASP A 74 2.77 -13.45 6.58
N TYR A 75 2.74 -12.25 5.99
CA TYR A 75 3.83 -11.29 6.05
C TYR A 75 3.87 -10.62 7.41
N ILE A 76 5.08 -10.45 7.93
CA ILE A 76 5.35 -9.65 9.12
C ILE A 76 6.17 -8.43 8.75
N LEU A 77 5.93 -7.36 9.47
CA LEU A 77 6.68 -6.12 9.42
C LEU A 77 7.73 -6.13 10.52
N CYS A 78 8.86 -5.48 10.25
CA CYS A 78 9.86 -5.11 11.23
C CYS A 78 10.34 -3.68 10.91
N PRO A 79 10.49 -2.78 11.89
CA PRO A 79 11.06 -1.45 11.64
C PRO A 79 12.53 -1.60 11.23
N ILE A 80 12.98 -0.72 10.34
CA ILE A 80 14.41 -0.60 9.97
C ILE A 80 14.84 0.86 10.13
N LEU A 81 16.01 1.06 10.72
CA LEU A 81 16.54 2.39 11.00
C LEU A 81 17.63 2.79 10.03
N PRO A 82 17.67 4.08 9.64
CA PRO A 82 18.85 4.66 9.02
C PRO A 82 20.09 4.39 9.87
N MET A 83 21.20 4.10 9.19
CA MET A 83 22.49 3.87 9.85
C MET A 83 22.87 5.07 10.74
N GLY A 84 23.37 4.79 11.95
CA GLY A 84 23.72 5.83 12.94
C GLY A 84 22.58 6.26 13.87
N THR A 85 21.35 5.80 13.62
CA THR A 85 20.22 6.07 14.54
C THR A 85 20.27 5.13 15.73
N ILE A 86 20.69 5.63 16.90
CA ILE A 86 20.66 4.88 18.16
C ILE A 86 19.31 5.14 18.82
N LEU A 87 18.33 4.29 18.59
CA LEU A 87 17.05 4.35 19.29
C LEU A 87 16.80 3.04 20.04
N ALA A 88 16.54 3.17 21.34
CA ALA A 88 16.03 2.07 22.14
C ALA A 88 14.63 1.71 21.62
N PRO A 89 14.34 0.42 21.36
CA PRO A 89 13.01 -0.02 20.96
C PRO A 89 12.00 0.33 22.06
N SER A 90 11.05 1.22 21.78
CA SER A 90 9.89 1.50 22.63
C SER A 90 8.61 1.31 21.82
N GLU A 91 7.44 1.15 22.43
CA GLU A 91 6.20 1.03 21.63
C GLU A 91 5.95 2.26 20.72
N SER A 92 6.37 3.45 21.16
CA SER A 92 6.31 4.68 20.36
C SER A 92 7.15 4.61 19.07
N PHE A 93 8.16 3.74 19.05
CA PHE A 93 9.06 3.52 17.92
C PHE A 93 8.31 2.99 16.71
N TRP A 94 7.41 2.03 16.92
CA TRP A 94 6.63 1.41 15.85
C TRP A 94 5.72 2.39 15.13
N GLN A 95 5.09 3.27 15.90
CA GLN A 95 4.20 4.31 15.38
C GLN A 95 4.99 5.38 14.59
N ARG A 96 6.28 5.56 14.90
CA ARG A 96 7.13 6.58 14.29
C ARG A 96 8.04 6.06 13.18
N SER A 97 8.21 4.74 13.04
CA SER A 97 9.09 4.16 12.01
C SER A 97 8.51 4.40 10.62
N ILE A 98 9.16 5.30 9.88
CA ILE A 98 8.83 5.66 8.50
C ILE A 98 9.15 4.50 7.53
N TYR A 99 10.21 3.74 7.83
CA TYR A 99 10.69 2.61 7.03
C TYR A 99 10.40 1.28 7.72
N ARG A 100 9.98 0.28 6.96
CA ARG A 100 9.71 -1.06 7.47
C ARG A 100 10.20 -2.11 6.47
N MET A 101 10.72 -3.20 7.00
CA MET A 101 11.06 -4.40 6.26
C MET A 101 9.87 -5.36 6.28
N VAL A 102 9.58 -5.96 5.13
CA VAL A 102 8.54 -6.97 4.95
C VAL A 102 9.21 -8.33 4.88
N ILE A 103 8.80 -9.24 5.75
CA ILE A 103 9.40 -10.57 5.90
C ILE A 103 8.30 -11.61 5.68
N ASP A 104 8.59 -12.65 4.90
CA ASP A 104 7.68 -13.78 4.74
C ASP A 104 7.72 -14.75 5.93
N LYS A 105 6.80 -15.71 5.92
CA LYS A 105 6.70 -16.76 6.96
C LYS A 105 7.95 -17.64 7.08
N ASP A 106 8.77 -17.68 6.04
CA ASP A 106 10.03 -18.45 6.01
C ASP A 106 11.21 -17.60 6.50
N GLY A 107 10.97 -16.35 6.92
CA GLY A 107 11.99 -15.43 7.40
C GLY A 107 12.80 -14.77 6.27
N LYS A 108 12.30 -14.77 5.04
CA LYS A 108 12.96 -14.12 3.90
C LYS A 108 12.47 -12.69 3.74
N ILE A 109 13.39 -11.81 3.35
CA ILE A 109 13.05 -10.42 3.02
C ILE A 109 12.30 -10.42 1.70
N VAL A 110 11.10 -9.86 1.72
CA VAL A 110 10.26 -9.67 0.53
C VAL A 110 10.57 -8.33 -0.09
N ASP A 111 10.60 -7.28 0.73
CA ASP A 111 10.74 -5.88 0.31
C ASP A 111 11.07 -4.97 1.51
N LEU A 112 11.44 -3.73 1.22
CA LEU A 112 11.34 -2.61 2.15
C LEU A 112 10.20 -1.68 1.71
N ILE A 113 9.46 -1.15 2.68
CA ILE A 113 8.36 -0.22 2.45
C ILE A 113 8.52 1.06 3.26
N VAL A 114 7.98 2.17 2.75
CA VAL A 114 8.05 3.51 3.35
C VAL A 114 6.67 4.14 3.46
N TRP A 115 6.42 4.94 4.50
CA TRP A 115 5.21 5.75 4.63
C TRP A 115 5.20 6.93 3.65
N LEU A 116 4.14 6.99 2.85
CA LEU A 116 3.78 8.10 2.00
C LEU A 116 3.09 9.23 2.78
N ALA A 117 3.07 10.43 2.22
CA ALA A 117 2.39 11.59 2.79
C ALA A 117 0.88 11.36 2.99
N ASN A 118 0.26 10.52 2.15
CA ASN A 118 -1.14 10.08 2.29
C ASN A 118 -1.35 8.95 3.32
N ARG A 119 -0.34 8.62 4.13
CA ARG A 119 -0.36 7.54 5.15
C ARG A 119 -0.53 6.12 4.59
N GLN A 120 -0.35 5.93 3.29
CA GLN A 120 -0.20 4.61 2.70
C GLN A 120 1.27 4.19 2.72
N PHE A 121 1.53 2.92 2.45
CA PHE A 121 2.88 2.43 2.20
C PHE A 121 3.18 2.38 0.72
N ALA A 122 4.45 2.50 0.38
CA ALA A 122 4.97 2.13 -0.93
C ALA A 122 6.28 1.36 -0.82
N LYS A 123 6.56 0.53 -1.82
CA LYS A 123 7.80 -0.24 -1.90
C LYS A 123 8.96 0.69 -2.19
N CYS A 124 10.07 0.47 -1.49
CA CYS A 124 11.33 1.10 -1.79
C CYS A 124 11.93 0.50 -3.07
N TRP A 125 12.72 1.31 -3.76
CA TRP A 125 13.34 0.91 -5.01
C TRP A 125 14.54 -0.01 -4.77
N ARG A 126 14.51 -1.25 -5.27
CA ARG A 126 15.65 -2.17 -5.18
C ARG A 126 16.75 -1.73 -6.16
N VAL A 127 17.93 -1.41 -5.62
CA VAL A 127 19.13 -1.09 -6.40
C VAL A 127 20.01 -2.33 -6.41
N ASP A 128 20.13 -2.98 -7.56
CA ASP A 128 21.05 -4.11 -7.76
C ASP A 128 22.19 -3.66 -8.69
N THR A 129 23.43 -3.93 -8.30
CA THR A 129 24.63 -3.50 -9.06
C THR A 129 24.73 -4.12 -10.45
N GLN A 130 24.01 -5.21 -10.71
CA GLN A 130 24.04 -5.93 -11.98
C GLN A 130 22.95 -5.48 -12.96
N ARG A 131 21.93 -4.75 -12.50
CA ARG A 131 20.75 -4.44 -13.30
C ARG A 131 20.84 -3.01 -13.83
N SER A 132 20.83 -2.86 -15.16
CA SER A 132 20.83 -1.52 -15.78
C SER A 132 19.52 -0.79 -15.50
N GLU A 133 19.58 0.53 -15.27
CA GLU A 133 18.38 1.39 -15.14
C GLU A 133 17.44 1.24 -16.34
N ALA A 134 17.96 0.97 -17.55
CA ALA A 134 17.12 0.76 -18.74
C ALA A 134 16.21 -0.48 -18.62
N SER A 135 16.70 -1.57 -18.02
CA SER A 135 15.92 -2.81 -17.84
C SER A 135 14.79 -2.71 -16.80
N ILE A 136 14.81 -1.62 -16.03
CA ILE A 136 13.84 -1.32 -14.98
C ILE A 136 12.62 -0.60 -15.56
N TYR A 137 12.85 0.38 -16.43
CA TYR A 137 11.76 1.13 -17.06
C TYR A 137 11.14 0.38 -18.24
N ASN A 138 11.85 -0.59 -18.80
CA ASN A 138 11.37 -1.39 -19.92
C ASN A 138 10.63 -2.64 -19.43
N VAL A 139 9.54 -2.44 -18.69
CA VAL A 139 8.57 -3.51 -18.42
C VAL A 139 7.75 -3.70 -19.69
N GLU A 140 7.99 -4.82 -20.39
CA GLU A 140 7.29 -5.15 -21.62
C GLU A 140 5.77 -5.14 -21.39
N GLY A 141 5.05 -4.29 -22.13
CA GLY A 141 3.61 -4.08 -21.97
C GLY A 141 3.21 -3.32 -20.70
N GLY A 142 4.13 -2.63 -20.03
CA GLY A 142 3.81 -1.72 -18.93
C GLY A 142 2.88 -0.61 -19.40
N ASN A 143 1.74 -0.45 -18.72
CA ASN A 143 0.65 0.46 -19.09
C ASN A 143 0.38 1.52 -18.00
N GLY A 144 1.33 1.69 -17.07
CA GLY A 144 1.26 2.67 -16.00
C GLY A 144 2.35 2.48 -14.95
N TYR A 145 2.11 3.06 -13.78
CA TYR A 145 3.04 3.09 -12.66
C TYR A 145 2.35 2.63 -11.37
N GLU A 146 3.04 1.81 -10.58
CA GLU A 146 2.65 1.42 -9.23
C GLU A 146 3.34 2.35 -8.21
N CYS A 147 2.53 3.15 -7.51
CA CYS A 147 2.94 4.13 -6.53
C CYS A 147 2.38 3.76 -5.15
N GLY A 148 2.92 2.70 -4.56
CA GLY A 148 2.30 2.08 -3.39
C GLY A 148 1.08 1.27 -3.78
N SER A 149 -0.07 1.51 -3.16
CA SER A 149 -1.31 0.82 -3.55
C SER A 149 -2.02 1.43 -4.75
N GLU A 150 -1.61 2.62 -5.16
CA GLU A 150 -2.20 3.31 -6.29
C GLU A 150 -1.53 2.84 -7.59
N PHE A 151 -2.35 2.61 -8.61
CA PHE A 151 -1.86 2.37 -9.97
C PHE A 151 -2.29 3.52 -10.88
N ILE A 152 -1.31 4.23 -11.43
CA ILE A 152 -1.51 5.40 -12.27
C ILE A 152 -1.33 4.99 -13.74
N ALA A 153 -2.42 4.99 -14.50
CA ALA A 153 -2.42 4.55 -15.89
C ALA A 153 -1.78 5.56 -16.84
N ASP A 154 -1.18 5.08 -17.93
CA ASP A 154 -0.57 5.94 -18.96
C ASP A 154 -1.54 6.91 -19.60
N SER A 155 -2.80 6.52 -19.76
CA SER A 155 -3.83 7.41 -20.28
C SER A 155 -4.04 8.63 -19.39
N THR A 156 -4.08 8.42 -18.07
CA THR A 156 -4.15 9.49 -17.07
C THR A 156 -2.90 10.38 -17.14
N LEU A 157 -1.71 9.78 -17.24
CA LEU A 157 -0.47 10.55 -17.35
C LEU A 157 -0.42 11.38 -18.64
N THR A 158 -0.89 10.82 -19.76
CA THR A 158 -0.92 11.50 -21.06
C THR A 158 -1.82 12.73 -21.00
N GLU A 159 -3.03 12.59 -20.45
CA GLU A 159 -3.97 13.70 -20.26
C GLU A 159 -3.34 14.81 -19.38
N ARG A 160 -2.72 14.42 -18.27
CA ARG A 160 -2.09 15.38 -17.35
C ARG A 160 -0.85 16.04 -17.93
N LEU A 161 -0.10 15.34 -18.77
CA LEU A 161 1.09 15.86 -19.42
C LEU A 161 0.75 16.96 -20.44
N VAL A 162 -0.40 16.88 -21.12
CA VAL A 162 -0.88 17.96 -22.00
C VAL A 162 -1.05 19.25 -21.20
N ILE A 163 -1.77 19.19 -20.08
CA ILE A 163 -1.98 20.34 -19.20
C ILE A 163 -0.65 20.87 -18.66
N ALA A 164 0.23 19.97 -18.20
CA ALA A 164 1.53 20.37 -17.69
C ALA A 164 2.38 21.11 -18.74
N ARG A 165 2.33 20.67 -20.01
CA ARG A 165 3.04 21.29 -21.13
C ARG A 165 2.55 22.69 -21.44
N GLU A 166 1.23 22.89 -21.47
CA GLU A 166 0.62 24.20 -21.70
C GLU A 166 1.01 25.23 -20.63
N ASN A 167 1.40 24.77 -19.44
CA ASN A 167 1.77 25.60 -18.30
C ASN A 167 3.29 25.62 -18.03
N LEU A 168 4.14 25.11 -18.92
CA LEU A 168 5.60 25.05 -18.66
C LEU A 168 6.27 26.41 -18.58
N ASP A 169 5.78 27.38 -19.36
CA ASP A 169 6.34 28.72 -19.51
C ASP A 169 5.62 29.77 -18.64
N GLU A 170 4.47 29.40 -18.06
CA GLU A 170 3.78 30.28 -17.14
C GLU A 170 4.54 30.35 -15.82
N ASN A 171 4.65 31.56 -15.26
CA ASN A 171 5.33 31.83 -14.00
C ASN A 171 4.51 31.35 -12.78
N ASN A 172 3.70 30.31 -12.97
CA ASN A 172 2.81 29.75 -11.96
C ASN A 172 3.62 29.01 -10.89
N ASP A 173 3.02 28.82 -9.71
CA ASP A 173 3.57 28.01 -8.62
C ASP A 173 3.93 26.58 -9.07
N TYR A 174 3.35 26.14 -10.19
CA TYR A 174 3.70 24.92 -10.91
C TYR A 174 4.09 25.20 -12.36
N PRO A 175 5.12 24.50 -12.87
CA PRO A 175 5.90 23.47 -12.16
C PRO A 175 6.95 24.06 -11.20
N SER A 176 6.92 23.66 -9.93
CA SER A 176 7.92 24.11 -8.96
C SER A 176 9.28 23.47 -9.28
N GLN A 177 10.31 24.29 -9.50
CA GLN A 177 11.69 23.81 -9.57
C GLN A 177 12.14 23.41 -8.17
N ARG A 178 12.14 22.10 -7.86
CA ARG A 178 12.48 21.60 -6.53
C ARG A 178 13.94 21.14 -6.48
N ARG A 179 14.67 21.60 -5.46
CA ARG A 179 16.03 21.15 -5.12
C ARG A 179 15.93 19.86 -4.32
N GLU A 180 16.11 18.70 -4.94
CA GLU A 180 15.96 17.42 -4.23
C GLU A 180 16.92 16.32 -4.66
N ASN A 181 17.20 15.42 -3.71
CA ASN A 181 18.20 14.35 -3.80
C ASN A 181 17.92 13.26 -4.86
N LEU A 182 16.76 13.24 -5.51
CA LEU A 182 16.43 12.21 -6.51
C LEU A 182 17.03 12.48 -7.89
N TYR A 183 17.14 13.75 -8.27
CA TYR A 183 17.62 14.18 -9.58
C TYR A 183 18.62 15.31 -9.39
N ARG A 184 19.62 15.36 -10.27
CA ARG A 184 20.58 16.46 -10.22
C ARG A 184 19.91 17.75 -10.69
N GLU A 185 20.21 18.85 -10.02
CA GLU A 185 19.60 20.17 -10.32
C GLU A 185 19.91 20.65 -11.75
N ASP A 186 21.04 20.24 -12.32
CA ASP A 186 21.49 20.63 -13.66
C ASP A 186 20.67 20.01 -14.79
N LEU A 187 19.86 18.98 -14.50
CA LEU A 187 18.98 18.37 -15.49
C LEU A 187 17.73 19.21 -15.79
N GLY A 188 17.46 20.25 -14.99
CA GLY A 188 16.35 21.17 -15.22
C GLY A 188 14.97 20.51 -15.15
N TYR A 189 14.85 19.38 -14.45
CA TYR A 189 13.58 18.68 -14.29
C TYR A 189 12.60 19.49 -13.43
N LYS A 190 11.34 19.34 -13.80
CA LYS A 190 10.17 20.02 -13.23
C LYS A 190 9.22 18.94 -12.70
N ILE A 191 8.53 19.22 -11.58
CA ILE A 191 7.53 18.30 -11.04
C ILE A 191 6.13 18.87 -11.21
N TRP A 192 5.16 18.01 -11.52
CA TRP A 192 3.76 18.38 -11.74
C TRP A 192 2.82 17.39 -11.03
N PRO A 193 1.81 17.83 -10.27
CA PRO A 193 0.92 16.91 -9.56
C PRO A 193 0.12 16.05 -10.53
N VAL A 194 0.02 14.74 -10.25
CA VAL A 194 -0.81 13.83 -11.07
C VAL A 194 -2.30 14.15 -10.87
N TYR A 195 -2.69 14.43 -9.63
CA TYR A 195 -4.07 14.74 -9.26
C TYR A 195 -4.14 16.19 -8.81
N ASP A 196 -4.49 17.10 -9.72
CA ASP A 196 -4.74 18.49 -9.39
C ASP A 196 -6.23 18.73 -9.13
N GLU A 197 -6.57 19.15 -7.91
CA GLU A 197 -7.93 19.52 -7.49
C GLU A 197 -8.33 20.93 -7.95
N THR A 198 -7.39 21.75 -8.41
CA THR A 198 -7.60 23.19 -8.63
C THR A 198 -8.10 23.56 -10.02
N LEU A 199 -8.20 22.61 -10.95
CA LEU A 199 -8.89 22.82 -12.22
C LEU A 199 -10.32 23.34 -11.95
N PRO A 200 -10.77 24.43 -12.61
CA PRO A 200 -11.93 25.23 -12.19
C PRO A 200 -13.24 24.46 -11.97
N HIS A 201 -13.37 23.27 -12.55
CA HIS A 201 -14.54 22.41 -12.45
C HIS A 201 -14.63 21.61 -11.13
N HIS A 202 -13.60 21.63 -10.28
CA HIS A 202 -13.58 20.88 -9.00
C HIS A 202 -13.58 21.75 -7.72
N ARG A 203 -13.76 23.07 -7.84
CA ARG A 203 -13.73 24.02 -6.70
C ARG A 203 -14.82 23.83 -5.63
N LEU A 204 -15.81 22.96 -5.84
CA LEU A 204 -17.01 22.89 -4.99
C LEU A 204 -16.89 22.03 -3.72
N ARG A 205 -15.71 21.46 -3.38
CA ARG A 205 -15.60 20.66 -2.16
C ARG A 205 -14.25 20.75 -1.45
N ARG A 206 -13.85 21.97 -1.07
CA ARG A 206 -12.86 22.22 0.01
C ARG A 206 -13.39 21.72 1.35
N THR A 207 -13.45 20.40 1.52
CA THR A 207 -13.49 19.78 2.85
C THR A 207 -12.05 19.44 3.24
N ARG A 208 -11.75 19.28 4.54
CA ARG A 208 -10.42 18.99 5.11
C ARG A 208 -9.68 17.74 4.56
N LYS A 209 -10.16 17.12 3.48
CA LYS A 209 -9.59 15.99 2.74
C LYS A 209 -8.66 16.38 1.58
N ALA A 210 -8.51 17.67 1.25
CA ALA A 210 -7.60 18.18 0.21
C ALA A 210 -6.09 18.01 0.52
N GLN A 211 -5.72 17.06 1.39
CA GLN A 211 -4.34 16.79 1.78
C GLN A 211 -3.75 15.57 1.06
N THR A 212 -4.55 14.86 0.25
CA THR A 212 -4.09 13.70 -0.54
C THR A 212 -3.60 14.05 -1.95
N SER A 213 -3.98 15.20 -2.50
CA SER A 213 -3.63 15.62 -3.87
C SER A 213 -2.11 15.72 -4.09
N ASP A 214 -1.36 16.04 -3.04
CA ASP A 214 0.07 16.37 -3.14
C ASP A 214 0.97 15.16 -2.83
N THR A 215 0.51 13.96 -3.17
CA THR A 215 1.28 12.73 -2.93
C THR A 215 2.02 12.28 -4.18
N TYR A 216 1.41 12.36 -5.36
CA TYR A 216 1.95 11.77 -6.58
C TYR A 216 2.26 12.84 -7.62
N PHE A 217 3.46 12.80 -8.19
CA PHE A 217 3.95 13.81 -9.11
C PHE A 217 4.57 13.17 -10.36
N MET A 218 4.32 13.79 -11.51
CA MET A 218 5.06 13.57 -12.72
C MET A 218 6.37 14.35 -12.67
N VAL A 219 7.46 13.72 -13.09
CA VAL A 219 8.74 14.38 -13.33
C VAL A 219 8.86 14.59 -14.82
N ILE A 220 8.99 15.86 -15.22
CA ILE A 220 8.94 16.29 -16.61
C ILE A 220 10.24 17.06 -16.89
N ASP A 221 10.84 16.86 -18.06
CA ASP A 221 12.00 17.66 -18.45
C ASP A 221 11.64 19.04 -19.02
N SER A 222 12.66 19.81 -19.38
CA SER A 222 12.50 21.14 -19.98
C SER A 222 11.75 21.14 -21.31
N THR A 223 11.62 19.99 -21.99
CA THR A 223 10.87 19.84 -23.25
C THR A 223 9.43 19.38 -23.03
N GLY A 224 9.02 19.16 -21.78
CA GLY A 224 7.69 18.63 -21.48
C GLY A 224 7.57 17.12 -21.63
N GLN A 225 8.68 16.38 -21.73
CA GLN A 225 8.63 14.91 -21.79
C GLN A 225 8.58 14.33 -20.37
N LEU A 226 7.71 13.33 -20.18
CA LEU A 226 7.64 12.57 -18.94
C LEU A 226 8.94 11.77 -18.77
N ARG A 227 9.60 11.94 -17.63
CA ARG A 227 10.81 11.22 -17.24
C ARG A 227 10.55 10.16 -16.18
N ASP A 228 9.68 10.45 -15.22
CA ASP A 228 9.40 9.53 -14.11
C ASP A 228 8.08 9.88 -13.41
N ILE A 229 7.62 8.99 -12.53
CA ILE A 229 6.57 9.25 -11.55
C ILE A 229 7.13 9.05 -10.16
N ILE A 230 6.90 10.02 -9.27
CA ILE A 230 7.40 9.99 -7.90
C ILE A 230 6.27 10.15 -6.90
N ALA A 231 6.45 9.57 -5.71
CA ALA A 231 5.54 9.70 -4.59
C ALA A 231 6.23 10.35 -3.38
N LYS A 232 5.56 11.32 -2.78
CA LYS A 232 6.02 12.06 -1.60
C LYS A 232 5.88 11.21 -0.33
N THR A 233 6.96 11.11 0.43
CA THR A 233 7.01 10.40 1.71
C THR A 233 6.57 11.31 2.87
N MET A 234 6.25 10.72 4.03
CA MET A 234 5.99 11.50 5.24
C MET A 234 7.17 12.36 5.69
N ALA A 235 8.40 11.97 5.33
CA ALA A 235 9.61 12.75 5.60
C ALA A 235 9.78 13.95 4.64
N ASN A 236 8.77 14.24 3.80
CA ASN A 236 8.83 15.26 2.74
C ASN A 236 9.95 15.01 1.70
N ASN A 237 10.40 13.76 1.59
CA ASN A 237 11.25 13.26 0.50
C ASN A 237 10.38 12.56 -0.55
N TYR A 238 11.00 11.96 -1.57
CA TYR A 238 10.29 11.31 -2.68
C TYR A 238 10.89 9.95 -2.99
N ILE A 239 10.03 9.00 -3.35
CA ILE A 239 10.42 7.73 -3.94
C ILE A 239 9.99 7.67 -5.40
N ARG A 240 10.71 6.90 -6.21
CA ARG A 240 10.28 6.56 -7.57
C ARG A 240 9.17 5.52 -7.52
N CYS A 241 8.16 5.69 -8.35
CA CYS A 241 7.17 4.67 -8.61
C CYS A 241 7.70 3.65 -9.61
N MET A 242 7.18 2.44 -9.55
CA MET A 242 7.66 1.36 -10.42
C MET A 242 6.80 1.30 -11.68
N ARG A 243 7.43 1.22 -12.86
CA ARG A 243 6.70 0.92 -14.09
C ARG A 243 6.04 -0.45 -13.91
N ALA A 244 4.75 -0.55 -14.18
CA ALA A 244 4.00 -1.78 -13.96
C ALA A 244 2.99 -2.01 -15.09
N ARG A 245 2.67 -3.29 -15.31
CA ARG A 245 1.53 -3.69 -16.13
C ARG A 245 0.40 -4.06 -15.19
N LYS A 246 -0.66 -3.28 -15.17
CA LYS A 246 -1.93 -3.70 -14.59
C LYS A 246 -2.69 -4.46 -15.68
N PRO A 247 -2.93 -5.77 -15.54
CA PRO A 247 -3.65 -6.52 -16.54
C PRO A 247 -4.99 -5.85 -16.79
N SER A 248 -5.36 -5.76 -18.06
CA SER A 248 -6.63 -5.16 -18.44
C SER A 248 -7.77 -5.89 -17.74
N PHE A 249 -8.91 -5.23 -17.58
CA PHE A 249 -10.09 -5.90 -17.03
C PHE A 249 -10.38 -7.19 -17.82
N ILE A 250 -10.30 -7.15 -19.15
CA ILE A 250 -10.50 -8.32 -20.03
C ILE A 250 -9.47 -9.43 -19.74
N GLU A 251 -8.19 -9.11 -19.54
CA GLU A 251 -7.17 -10.12 -19.20
C GLU A 251 -7.42 -10.76 -17.84
N LYS A 252 -7.89 -10.00 -16.85
CA LYS A 252 -8.34 -10.55 -15.57
C LYS A 252 -9.58 -11.42 -15.73
N LEU A 253 -10.39 -11.17 -16.75
CA LEU A 253 -11.60 -11.93 -17.06
C LEU A 253 -11.32 -13.23 -17.83
N LEU A 254 -10.22 -13.34 -18.59
CA LEU A 254 -9.92 -14.54 -19.39
C LEU A 254 -9.80 -15.83 -18.53
N PRO A 255 -9.12 -15.84 -17.37
CA PRO A 255 -9.10 -17.00 -16.47
C PRO A 255 -10.47 -17.32 -15.85
N THR A 256 -11.45 -16.40 -15.94
CA THR A 256 -12.77 -16.56 -15.32
C THR A 256 -13.85 -17.12 -16.26
N LEU A 257 -13.54 -17.32 -17.55
CA LEU A 257 -14.49 -17.87 -18.51
C LEU A 257 -14.84 -19.35 -18.25
N ASP A 258 -13.97 -20.09 -17.55
CA ASP A 258 -14.24 -21.46 -17.09
C ASP A 258 -14.87 -21.53 -15.69
N GLN A 259 -15.32 -20.41 -15.12
CA GLN A 259 -15.84 -20.43 -13.75
C GLN A 259 -17.23 -21.05 -13.68
N THR A 260 -17.34 -22.05 -12.79
CA THR A 260 -18.62 -22.61 -12.39
C THR A 260 -19.53 -21.48 -11.92
N PRO A 261 -20.84 -21.52 -12.25
CA PRO A 261 -21.81 -20.56 -11.75
C PRO A 261 -21.62 -20.29 -10.25
N THR A 262 -21.52 -19.02 -9.89
CA THR A 262 -21.33 -18.61 -8.49
C THR A 262 -22.58 -17.93 -7.96
N THR A 263 -22.86 -18.13 -6.68
CA THR A 263 -23.96 -17.46 -5.97
C THR A 263 -23.39 -16.41 -5.04
N GLY A 264 -24.10 -15.30 -4.87
CA GLY A 264 -23.63 -14.20 -4.06
C GLY A 264 -24.63 -13.05 -4.00
N TYR A 265 -24.17 -11.89 -3.55
CA TYR A 265 -25.01 -10.70 -3.39
C TYR A 265 -24.51 -9.55 -4.27
N LEU A 266 -25.39 -8.99 -5.09
CA LEU A 266 -25.12 -7.81 -5.91
C LEU A 266 -25.66 -6.55 -5.22
N CYS A 267 -24.73 -5.65 -4.92
CA CYS A 267 -24.88 -4.39 -4.21
C CYS A 267 -24.53 -3.24 -5.15
N LYS A 268 -25.52 -2.68 -5.86
CA LYS A 268 -25.30 -1.73 -6.97
C LYS A 268 -24.39 -2.36 -8.03
N SER A 269 -23.15 -1.89 -8.18
CA SER A 269 -22.16 -2.43 -9.11
C SER A 269 -21.17 -3.40 -8.48
N GLU A 270 -21.29 -3.72 -7.18
CA GLU A 270 -20.37 -4.61 -6.48
C GLU A 270 -21.02 -5.95 -6.15
N TYR A 271 -20.38 -7.06 -6.51
CA TYR A 271 -20.83 -8.42 -6.22
C TYR A 271 -19.95 -9.07 -5.16
N TYR A 272 -20.59 -9.69 -4.17
CA TYR A 272 -19.96 -10.40 -3.08
C TYR A 272 -20.26 -11.89 -3.20
N ASP A 273 -19.26 -12.68 -3.57
CA ASP A 273 -19.40 -14.12 -3.72
C ASP A 273 -19.67 -14.82 -2.38
N ASP A 274 -20.53 -15.86 -2.36
CA ASP A 274 -20.83 -16.61 -1.15
C ASP A 274 -19.54 -17.18 -0.50
N SER A 275 -18.53 -17.59 -1.28
CA SER A 275 -17.23 -18.03 -0.77
C SER A 275 -16.47 -16.94 0.00
N TYR A 276 -16.46 -15.71 -0.52
CA TYR A 276 -15.90 -14.55 0.15
C TYR A 276 -16.64 -14.25 1.46
N LEU A 277 -17.98 -14.30 1.42
CA LEU A 277 -18.81 -14.07 2.61
C LEU A 277 -18.59 -15.14 3.69
N GLN A 278 -18.30 -16.39 3.31
CA GLN A 278 -17.92 -17.42 4.28
C GLN A 278 -16.56 -17.14 4.95
N ILE A 279 -15.60 -16.56 4.24
CA ILE A 279 -14.31 -16.15 4.84
C ILE A 279 -14.53 -15.03 5.84
N GLU A 280 -15.28 -14.00 5.47
CA GLU A 280 -15.61 -12.89 6.38
C GLU A 280 -16.38 -13.39 7.61
N ARG A 281 -17.37 -14.27 7.43
CA ARG A 281 -18.05 -14.96 8.53
C ARG A 281 -17.08 -15.63 9.50
N LYS A 282 -16.11 -16.41 9.01
CA LYS A 282 -15.12 -17.08 9.85
C LYS A 282 -14.27 -16.08 10.64
N LYS A 283 -13.95 -14.92 10.07
CA LYS A 283 -13.26 -13.83 10.79
C LYS A 283 -14.10 -13.30 11.94
N VAL A 284 -15.39 -13.00 11.69
CA VAL A 284 -16.31 -12.51 12.75
C VAL A 284 -16.44 -13.53 13.88
N MET A 285 -16.64 -14.80 13.52
CA MET A 285 -16.75 -15.89 14.49
C MET A 285 -15.46 -16.05 15.31
N SER A 286 -14.30 -16.01 14.65
CA SER A 286 -13.01 -16.09 15.34
C SER A 286 -12.79 -14.91 16.29
N GLN A 287 -13.21 -13.71 15.89
CA GLN A 287 -13.13 -12.52 16.73
C GLN A 287 -14.05 -12.63 17.95
N ALA A 288 -15.30 -13.06 17.78
CA ALA A 288 -16.23 -13.25 18.87
C ALA A 288 -15.70 -14.24 19.93
N THR A 289 -15.05 -15.31 19.49
CA THR A 289 -14.51 -16.36 20.37
C THR A 289 -13.18 -15.94 21.02
N LYS A 290 -12.28 -15.30 20.28
CA LYS A 290 -10.92 -15.00 20.74
C LYS A 290 -10.81 -13.68 21.50
N ASN A 291 -11.65 -12.71 21.19
CA ASN A 291 -11.59 -11.38 21.77
C ASN A 291 -13.01 -10.83 22.05
N PRO A 292 -13.67 -11.33 23.11
CA PRO A 292 -15.04 -10.96 23.44
C PRO A 292 -15.17 -9.48 23.86
N GLU A 293 -14.07 -8.81 24.18
CA GLU A 293 -14.05 -7.39 24.56
C GLU A 293 -14.31 -6.46 23.37
N ILE A 294 -14.11 -6.92 22.12
CA ILE A 294 -14.45 -6.11 20.95
C ILE A 294 -15.95 -6.24 20.67
N PRO A 295 -16.75 -5.19 20.92
CA PRO A 295 -18.20 -5.30 20.80
C PRO A 295 -18.59 -5.52 19.33
N LEU A 296 -19.29 -6.63 19.09
CA LEU A 296 -19.97 -6.84 17.81
C LEU A 296 -21.18 -5.91 17.70
N ARG A 297 -21.35 -5.31 16.53
CA ARG A 297 -22.44 -4.38 16.27
C ARG A 297 -23.75 -5.14 16.09
N HIS A 298 -24.49 -5.30 17.18
CA HIS A 298 -25.84 -5.86 17.17
C HIS A 298 -26.82 -4.87 16.53
N TYR A 299 -27.76 -5.38 15.76
CA TYR A 299 -28.78 -4.60 15.10
C TYR A 299 -30.13 -5.30 15.21
N ASN A 300 -31.14 -4.53 15.62
CA ASN A 300 -32.52 -4.99 15.70
C ASN A 300 -33.40 -3.93 15.06
N GLY A 301 -33.75 -4.14 13.79
CA GLY A 301 -34.50 -3.18 13.01
C GLY A 301 -34.64 -3.60 11.55
N ALA A 302 -35.43 -2.85 10.79
CA ALA A 302 -35.58 -3.03 9.35
C ALA A 302 -34.20 -2.94 8.64
N PRO A 303 -33.96 -3.70 7.56
CA PRO A 303 -34.90 -4.56 6.84
C PRO A 303 -35.05 -5.97 7.41
N PHE A 304 -34.43 -6.28 8.55
CA PHE A 304 -34.41 -7.64 9.10
C PHE A 304 -35.60 -7.89 10.01
N ARG A 305 -36.09 -9.14 10.00
CA ARG A 305 -37.19 -9.60 10.88
C ARG A 305 -36.69 -10.20 12.20
N SER A 306 -35.38 -10.35 12.35
CA SER A 306 -34.72 -10.90 13.52
C SER A 306 -33.45 -10.12 13.85
N PRO A 307 -33.00 -10.11 15.11
CA PRO A 307 -31.73 -9.52 15.48
C PRO A 307 -30.58 -10.12 14.69
N CYS A 308 -29.61 -9.29 14.32
CA CYS A 308 -28.44 -9.67 13.55
C CYS A 308 -27.18 -8.93 14.02
N ILE A 309 -26.03 -9.38 13.54
CA ILE A 309 -24.72 -8.76 13.70
C ILE A 309 -24.36 -8.11 12.37
N LEU A 310 -23.96 -6.84 12.40
CA LEU A 310 -23.48 -6.11 11.22
C LEU A 310 -21.96 -6.05 11.22
N TRP A 311 -21.35 -6.58 10.17
CA TRP A 311 -19.90 -6.63 9.97
C TRP A 311 -19.49 -5.84 8.73
N PRO A 312 -18.53 -4.91 8.78
CA PRO A 312 -18.15 -4.13 7.60
C PRO A 312 -17.47 -4.99 6.52
N LEU A 313 -17.92 -4.87 5.28
CA LEU A 313 -17.32 -5.48 4.10
C LEU A 313 -16.52 -4.43 3.31
N LYS A 314 -15.31 -4.07 3.76
CA LYS A 314 -14.32 -3.34 2.93
C LYS A 314 -12.90 -3.72 3.35
N LYS A 315 -12.01 -3.81 2.35
CA LYS A 315 -10.59 -4.21 2.47
C LYS A 315 -9.73 -3.23 3.28
N ASP A 316 -10.13 -1.95 3.37
CA ASP A 316 -9.34 -0.92 4.05
C ASP A 316 -10.04 -0.42 5.32
N MET A 317 -9.70 -1.05 6.45
CA MET A 317 -10.03 -0.56 7.80
C MET A 317 -9.66 0.92 8.01
N GLN A 318 -8.81 1.51 7.17
CA GLN A 318 -8.36 2.91 7.27
C GLN A 318 -9.34 3.93 6.68
N SER A 319 -10.29 3.53 5.83
CA SER A 319 -11.36 4.43 5.41
C SER A 319 -12.54 4.30 6.38
N PHE A 320 -12.44 4.96 7.54
CA PHE A 320 -13.66 5.49 8.14
C PHE A 320 -14.28 6.40 7.07
N ALA A 321 -15.23 5.83 6.33
CA ALA A 321 -15.84 6.45 5.16
C ALA A 321 -16.25 7.88 5.49
N ALA A 322 -16.09 8.78 4.52
CA ALA A 322 -16.58 10.14 4.66
C ALA A 322 -18.04 10.09 5.18
N PRO A 323 -18.44 10.99 6.08
CA PRO A 323 -19.84 11.07 6.48
C PRO A 323 -20.70 11.22 5.22
N GLY A 324 -21.47 10.18 4.89
CA GLY A 324 -22.36 10.13 3.73
C GLY A 324 -22.04 9.08 2.65
N GLU A 325 -20.92 8.35 2.71
CA GLU A 325 -20.73 7.19 1.84
C GLU A 325 -21.43 5.95 2.40
N ASP A 326 -22.21 5.29 1.54
CA ASP A 326 -22.90 4.06 1.89
C ASP A 326 -21.89 2.96 2.26
N LYS A 327 -22.07 2.36 3.45
CA LYS A 327 -21.21 1.27 3.91
C LYS A 327 -21.80 -0.06 3.48
N HIS A 328 -20.98 -0.92 2.92
CA HIS A 328 -21.34 -2.30 2.64
C HIS A 328 -21.09 -3.11 3.90
N LEU A 329 -22.11 -3.82 4.37
CA LEU A 329 -22.11 -4.57 5.62
C LEU A 329 -22.61 -6.00 5.35
N LEU A 330 -21.94 -6.98 5.93
CA LEU A 330 -22.39 -8.35 6.05
C LEU A 330 -23.31 -8.44 7.26
N ALA A 331 -24.57 -8.81 7.02
CA ALA A 331 -25.52 -9.12 8.06
C ALA A 331 -25.45 -10.62 8.38
N LEU A 332 -25.09 -10.94 9.61
CA LEU A 332 -25.03 -12.30 10.14
C LEU A 332 -26.13 -12.50 11.17
N ALA A 333 -26.75 -13.67 11.21
CA ALA A 333 -27.60 -14.03 12.33
C ALA A 333 -26.75 -14.23 13.60
N LEU A 334 -27.40 -14.41 14.76
CA LEU A 334 -26.70 -14.58 16.04
C LEU A 334 -25.87 -15.88 16.11
N ASP A 335 -26.14 -16.86 15.25
CA ASP A 335 -25.33 -18.08 15.06
C ASP A 335 -24.23 -17.91 13.99
N PHE A 336 -23.98 -16.67 13.57
CA PHE A 336 -23.07 -16.28 12.50
C PHE A 336 -23.45 -16.80 11.11
N SER A 337 -24.67 -17.31 10.87
CA SER A 337 -25.10 -17.65 9.51
C SER A 337 -25.25 -16.37 8.65
N VAL A 338 -24.82 -16.44 7.39
CA VAL A 338 -24.91 -15.29 6.46
C VAL A 338 -26.37 -15.06 6.10
N MET A 339 -26.91 -13.90 6.48
CA MET A 339 -28.29 -13.51 6.14
C MET A 339 -28.32 -12.74 4.82
N TYR A 340 -27.60 -11.62 4.76
CA TYR A 340 -27.60 -10.69 3.63
C TYR A 340 -26.28 -9.93 3.55
N VAL A 341 -26.02 -9.35 2.38
CA VAL A 341 -25.19 -8.14 2.30
C VAL A 341 -26.14 -6.94 2.26
N VAL A 342 -25.81 -5.86 2.98
CA VAL A 342 -26.60 -4.64 3.02
C VAL A 342 -25.75 -3.40 2.76
N ILE A 343 -26.37 -2.37 2.21
CA ILE A 343 -25.77 -1.07 1.93
C ILE A 343 -26.44 -0.03 2.82
N GLY A 344 -25.67 0.85 3.47
CA GLY A 344 -26.20 2.04 4.12
C GLY A 344 -25.54 2.37 5.46
N ASN A 345 -26.20 3.21 6.24
CA ASN A 345 -25.73 3.59 7.58
C ASN A 345 -26.90 3.74 8.56
N GLY A 346 -26.66 3.32 9.81
CA GLY A 346 -27.65 3.40 10.88
C GLY A 346 -28.92 2.59 10.54
N PRO A 347 -30.12 3.19 10.66
CA PRO A 347 -31.40 2.50 10.42
C PRO A 347 -31.74 2.33 8.94
N ASN A 348 -31.08 3.06 8.04
CA ASN A 348 -31.39 3.08 6.61
C ASN A 348 -30.56 2.03 5.87
N LEU A 349 -30.78 0.75 6.19
CA LEU A 349 -30.10 -0.37 5.55
C LEU A 349 -30.92 -0.91 4.39
N ILE A 350 -30.29 -1.08 3.24
CA ILE A 350 -30.91 -1.61 2.02
C ILE A 350 -30.28 -2.98 1.75
N PRO A 351 -31.06 -4.08 1.72
CA PRO A 351 -30.52 -5.39 1.43
C PRO A 351 -30.13 -5.48 -0.06
N CYS A 352 -28.96 -6.05 -0.31
CA CYS A 352 -28.48 -6.37 -1.65
C CYS A 352 -29.24 -7.55 -2.24
N GLN A 353 -29.27 -7.62 -3.57
CA GLN A 353 -29.97 -8.70 -4.27
C GLN A 353 -29.11 -9.97 -4.27
N LYS A 354 -29.65 -11.09 -3.77
CA LYS A 354 -29.01 -12.38 -3.97
C LYS A 354 -29.15 -12.79 -5.44
N VAL A 355 -28.05 -13.06 -6.12
CA VAL A 355 -28.01 -13.40 -7.54
C VAL A 355 -27.18 -14.66 -7.79
N LEU A 356 -27.56 -15.42 -8.81
CA LEU A 356 -26.75 -16.49 -9.40
C LEU A 356 -26.13 -15.92 -10.66
N ILE A 357 -24.80 -15.82 -10.70
CA ILE A 357 -24.08 -15.44 -11.91
C ILE A 357 -23.70 -16.74 -12.61
N THR A 358 -24.48 -17.13 -13.62
CA THR A 358 -24.14 -18.21 -14.54
C THR A 358 -22.88 -17.83 -15.30
N GLY A 359 -21.83 -18.66 -15.25
CA GLY A 359 -20.52 -18.41 -15.85
C GLY A 359 -20.63 -17.72 -17.21
N GLY A 360 -20.15 -16.48 -17.26
CA GLY A 360 -20.46 -15.52 -18.32
C GLY A 360 -20.31 -14.10 -17.75
N ASN A 361 -19.26 -13.40 -18.17
CA ASN A 361 -18.90 -12.13 -17.55
C ASN A 361 -19.86 -11.01 -17.99
N ASN A 362 -20.62 -10.46 -17.04
CA ASN A 362 -21.30 -9.19 -17.23
C ASN A 362 -20.29 -8.05 -16.95
N PRO A 363 -19.89 -7.24 -17.95
CA PRO A 363 -18.81 -6.25 -17.82
C PRO A 363 -19.10 -5.13 -16.81
N ASN A 364 -20.33 -5.01 -16.31
CA ASN A 364 -20.75 -3.96 -15.39
C ASN A 364 -20.74 -4.36 -13.90
N ILE A 365 -20.26 -5.56 -13.57
CA ILE A 365 -20.27 -6.09 -12.19
C ILE A 365 -18.84 -6.21 -11.65
N TYR A 366 -18.51 -5.42 -10.63
CA TYR A 366 -17.26 -5.53 -9.88
C TYR A 366 -17.34 -6.72 -8.91
N GLN A 367 -16.58 -7.79 -9.18
CA GLN A 367 -16.64 -9.02 -8.39
C GLN A 367 -15.61 -9.01 -7.25
N MET A 368 -16.06 -9.04 -6.00
CA MET A 368 -15.24 -9.37 -4.83
C MET A 368 -15.13 -10.89 -4.73
N LYS A 369 -14.00 -11.43 -5.17
CA LYS A 369 -13.67 -12.84 -4.98
C LYS A 369 -12.84 -13.04 -3.72
N SER A 370 -13.08 -14.18 -3.09
CA SER A 370 -12.09 -14.82 -2.24
C SER A 370 -10.90 -15.14 -3.14
N ASP A 371 -9.82 -14.37 -3.07
CA ASP A 371 -8.57 -14.76 -3.73
C ASP A 371 -7.98 -16.07 -3.10
N THR A 372 -8.59 -16.52 -1.99
CA THR A 372 -8.04 -17.54 -1.09
C THR A 372 -8.33 -18.95 -1.61
N ILE A 373 -7.33 -19.54 -2.26
CA ILE A 373 -7.27 -20.99 -2.47
C ILE A 373 -7.14 -21.63 -1.09
N PHE A 374 -8.22 -22.25 -0.58
CA PHE A 374 -8.17 -23.01 0.66
C PHE A 374 -7.13 -24.13 0.55
N ARG A 375 -5.99 -23.98 1.23
CA ARG A 375 -5.18 -25.13 1.61
C ARG A 375 -5.99 -25.96 2.59
N LYS A 376 -6.26 -27.21 2.21
CA LYS A 376 -6.78 -28.24 3.11
C LYS A 376 -5.87 -28.27 4.34
N GLU A 377 -6.44 -28.05 5.52
CA GLU A 377 -5.72 -28.18 6.79
C GLU A 377 -5.06 -29.57 6.81
N PRO A 378 -3.75 -29.70 7.07
CA PRO A 378 -3.14 -31.02 7.18
C PRO A 378 -3.83 -31.74 8.34
N GLU A 379 -4.39 -32.91 8.06
CA GLU A 379 -5.01 -33.76 9.07
C GLU A 379 -4.04 -33.94 10.25
N PRO A 380 -4.51 -33.87 11.50
CA PRO A 380 -3.66 -34.01 12.66
C PRO A 380 -2.90 -35.35 12.58
N SER A 381 -1.58 -35.25 12.47
CA SER A 381 -0.71 -36.42 12.41
C SER A 381 -0.95 -37.29 13.66
N PRO A 382 -1.17 -38.60 13.53
CA PRO A 382 -1.47 -39.50 14.65
C PRO A 382 -0.32 -39.68 15.66
N LYS A 383 0.79 -38.95 15.52
CA LYS A 383 1.99 -39.10 16.35
C LYS A 383 1.89 -38.50 17.77
N ASN A 384 0.86 -37.71 18.08
CA ASN A 384 0.73 -37.11 19.42
C ASN A 384 -0.16 -37.88 20.42
N ALA A 385 -0.71 -39.04 20.04
CA ALA A 385 -1.53 -39.85 20.96
C ALA A 385 -0.74 -40.76 21.92
N ARG A 386 0.59 -40.85 21.81
CA ARG A 386 1.38 -41.88 22.54
C ARG A 386 2.15 -41.40 23.78
N LYS A 387 2.07 -40.13 24.19
CA LYS A 387 2.84 -39.60 25.33
C LYS A 387 2.05 -39.33 26.63
N ARG A 388 0.81 -39.83 26.75
CA ARG A 388 -0.02 -39.65 27.97
C ARG A 388 -0.26 -40.93 28.81
N LYS A 389 0.55 -41.98 28.63
CA LYS A 389 0.50 -43.18 29.49
C LYS A 389 1.88 -43.53 30.05
N SER A 390 2.41 -42.70 30.94
CA SER A 390 3.49 -43.09 31.87
C SER A 390 3.62 -42.02 32.95
N SER A 391 2.67 -42.01 33.88
CA SER A 391 2.77 -41.38 35.19
C SER A 391 1.62 -41.93 36.02
N THR A 392 1.86 -43.10 36.57
CA THR A 392 1.13 -43.64 37.72
C THR A 392 2.14 -44.42 38.54
#